data_AF-A0AAD1MGW9-F1
#
_entry.id   AF-A0AAD1MGW9-F1
#
_cell.length_a   1.000
_cell.length_b   1.000
_cell.length_c   1.000
_cell.angle_alpha   90.00
_cell.angle_beta   90.00
_cell.angle_gamma   90.00
#
_symmetry.space_group_name_H-M   'P 1'
#
loop_
_entity.id
_entity.type
_entity.pdbx_description
1 polymer ?
#
loop_
_entity_poly.entity_id
_entity_poly.type
_entity_poly.pdbx_seq_one_letter_code
_entity_poly.pdbx_strand_id
1 'polypeptide(L)'
;MENRLRRSAARQGLRLEKSRTRDPQGSDYGTYQLVDVATNTIAKCGSQRGYGLGLNEINQVLNEGSLSWFHQQLTLHEQIAVLNDPFGSLPTSLAERLMHRPGISMTYWVGSDDPTHWTLDAIAARRLQAVKRQLDDWWQGLTDEQRRYVTDHRGGELGAEYADIVQSASSDPINNPDALVVIVVRDAKNQHRFQLPPLVRAYVEMIAVRKAPRPKWNR
;
A
#
# COMPACT_ATOMS: atom_id res chain seq x y z
N MET A 1 17.39 16.73 8.75
CA MET A 1 16.75 15.86 7.74
C MET A 1 16.77 14.38 8.15
N GLU A 2 17.94 13.79 8.42
CA GLU A 2 18.09 12.35 8.69
C GLU A 2 17.16 11.81 9.80
N ASN A 3 17.03 12.48 10.95
CA ASN A 3 16.13 12.05 12.02
C ASN A 3 14.64 12.03 11.63
N ARG A 4 14.23 12.83 10.63
CA ARG A 4 12.88 12.75 10.05
C ARG A 4 12.74 11.48 9.22
N LEU A 5 13.77 11.15 8.43
CA LEU A 5 13.79 9.96 7.57
C LEU A 5 13.92 8.66 8.37
N ARG A 6 14.69 8.64 9.46
CA ARG A 6 14.72 7.50 10.39
C ARG A 6 13.33 7.20 10.96
N ARG A 7 12.59 8.25 11.34
CA ARG A 7 11.21 8.11 11.81
C ARG A 7 10.27 7.67 10.70
N SER A 8 10.44 8.19 9.48
CA SER A 8 9.64 7.78 8.33
C SER A 8 9.91 6.33 7.90
N ALA A 9 11.16 5.88 7.96
CA ALA A 9 11.56 4.50 7.72
C ALA A 9 11.01 3.57 8.80
N ALA A 10 11.18 3.93 10.07
CA ALA A 10 10.62 3.17 11.18
C ALA A 10 9.09 3.03 11.04
N ARG A 11 8.44 4.05 10.48
CA ARG A 11 7.01 4.01 10.17
C ARG A 11 6.62 3.08 9.01
N GLN A 12 7.57 2.48 8.31
CA GLN A 12 7.31 1.57 7.19
C GLN A 12 7.89 0.18 7.47
N GLY A 13 8.15 -0.13 8.75
CA GLY A 13 8.85 -1.36 9.14
C GLY A 13 10.31 -1.42 8.69
N LEU A 14 10.91 -0.27 8.33
CA LEU A 14 12.28 -0.17 7.84
C LEU A 14 13.20 0.49 8.85
N ARG A 15 14.46 0.09 8.84
CA ARG A 15 15.55 0.74 9.56
C ARG A 15 16.44 1.45 8.55
N LEU A 16 16.54 2.77 8.69
CA LEU A 16 17.54 3.56 7.98
C LEU A 16 18.90 3.37 8.65
N GLU A 17 19.81 2.74 7.91
CA GLU A 17 21.18 2.52 8.35
C GLU A 17 22.14 3.40 7.56
N LYS A 18 23.12 3.96 8.27
CA LYS A 18 24.21 4.74 7.68
C LYS A 18 25.46 3.87 7.60
N SER A 19 26.21 3.94 6.50
CA SER A 19 27.51 3.27 6.42
C SER A 19 28.43 3.72 7.56
N ARG A 20 29.20 2.78 8.10
CA ARG A 20 30.20 3.03 9.15
C ARG A 20 31.57 3.40 8.59
N THR A 21 31.72 3.42 7.27
CA THR A 21 32.97 3.79 6.59
C THR A 21 33.39 5.19 7.00
N ARG A 22 34.64 5.31 7.44
CA ARG A 22 35.27 6.57 7.86
C ARG A 22 36.22 7.15 6.82
N ASP A 23 36.58 6.35 5.83
CA ASP A 23 37.41 6.77 4.70
C ASP A 23 36.56 7.63 3.73
N PRO A 24 36.87 8.93 3.56
CA PRO A 24 36.15 9.79 2.63
C PRO A 24 36.24 9.34 1.16
N GLN A 25 37.23 8.52 0.81
CA GLN A 25 37.39 7.96 -0.54
C GLN A 25 36.62 6.65 -0.73
N GLY A 26 36.05 6.09 0.34
CA GLY A 26 35.23 4.89 0.29
C GLY A 26 33.92 5.15 -0.47
N SER A 27 33.56 4.26 -1.39
CA SER A 27 32.37 4.40 -2.24
C SER A 27 31.04 4.46 -1.47
N ASP A 28 31.02 4.01 -0.22
CA ASP A 28 29.86 4.02 0.66
C ASP A 28 29.96 5.08 1.78
N TYR A 29 31.01 5.90 1.78
CA TYR A 29 31.22 6.93 2.79
C TYR A 29 30.05 7.91 2.84
N GLY A 30 29.46 8.06 4.03
CA GLY A 30 28.33 8.98 4.24
C GLY A 30 27.02 8.55 3.57
N THR A 31 26.95 7.33 3.01
CA THR A 31 25.75 6.82 2.34
C THR A 31 24.87 6.00 3.29
N TYR A 32 23.68 5.65 2.81
CA TYR A 32 22.61 5.04 3.58
C TYR A 32 22.01 3.83 2.86
N GLN A 33 21.28 3.00 3.61
CA GLN A 33 20.43 1.93 3.11
C GLN A 33 19.18 1.78 3.97
N LEU A 34 18.18 1.08 3.44
CA LEU A 34 16.99 0.66 4.18
C LEU A 34 17.05 -0.85 4.40
N VAL A 35 16.90 -1.24 5.65
CA VAL A 35 16.82 -2.65 6.08
C VAL A 35 15.40 -2.93 6.54
N ASP A 36 14.82 -4.01 6.07
CA ASP A 36 13.55 -4.52 6.57
C ASP A 36 13.73 -5.08 7.98
N VAL A 37 12.98 -4.58 8.96
CA VAL A 37 13.17 -4.95 10.37
C VAL A 37 12.68 -6.37 10.67
N ALA A 38 11.64 -6.84 9.99
CA ALA A 38 11.04 -8.15 10.25
C ALA A 38 11.93 -9.30 9.77
N THR A 39 12.58 -9.12 8.62
CA THR A 39 13.44 -10.12 8.00
C THR A 39 14.93 -9.84 8.20
N ASN A 40 15.27 -8.65 8.68
CA ASN A 40 16.63 -8.14 8.79
C ASN A 40 17.41 -8.22 7.46
N THR A 41 16.70 -8.05 6.33
CA THR A 41 17.25 -8.07 4.97
C THR A 41 17.32 -6.66 4.37
N ILE A 42 18.19 -6.45 3.39
CA ILE A 42 18.30 -5.15 2.70
C ILE A 42 17.05 -4.94 1.84
N ALA A 43 16.25 -3.94 2.18
CA ALA A 43 15.07 -3.55 1.42
C ALA A 43 15.43 -2.68 0.22
N LYS A 44 16.32 -1.69 0.40
CA LYS A 44 16.84 -0.83 -0.66
C LYS A 44 18.27 -0.36 -0.36
N CYS A 45 19.13 -0.40 -1.36
CA CYS A 45 20.50 0.10 -1.34
C CYS A 45 20.88 0.64 -2.74
N GLY A 46 21.95 1.43 -2.80
CA GLY A 46 22.48 2.04 -4.04
C GLY A 46 23.64 1.25 -4.65
N SER A 47 24.10 0.17 -4.00
CA SER A 47 25.18 -0.68 -4.49
C SER A 47 24.89 -2.17 -4.27
N GLN A 48 25.47 -3.04 -5.11
CA GLN A 48 25.36 -4.51 -4.96
C GLN A 48 25.87 -5.04 -3.62
N ARG A 49 26.69 -4.25 -2.90
CA ARG A 49 27.27 -4.62 -1.59
C ARG A 49 26.51 -3.99 -0.41
N GLY A 50 25.36 -3.35 -0.66
CA GLY A 50 24.64 -2.56 0.35
C GLY A 50 25.09 -1.10 0.36
N TYR A 51 24.40 -0.27 1.14
CA TYR A 51 24.61 1.19 1.20
C TYR A 51 24.63 1.86 -0.19
N GLY A 52 25.04 3.13 -0.29
CA GLY A 52 25.10 3.87 -1.56
C GLY A 52 23.94 4.82 -1.84
N LEU A 53 22.90 4.89 -1.01
CA LEU A 53 21.82 5.87 -1.17
C LEU A 53 22.11 7.16 -0.39
N GLY A 54 21.86 8.31 -0.99
CA GLY A 54 21.81 9.60 -0.30
C GLY A 54 20.49 9.81 0.43
N LEU A 55 20.44 10.79 1.36
CA LEU A 55 19.21 11.10 2.11
C LEU A 55 18.04 11.52 1.22
N ASN A 56 18.29 12.10 0.04
CA ASN A 56 17.24 12.47 -0.90
C ASN A 56 16.62 11.23 -1.57
N GLU A 57 17.45 10.27 -1.96
CA GLU A 57 16.98 8.98 -2.51
C GLU A 57 16.23 8.18 -1.44
N ILE A 58 16.73 8.18 -0.19
CA ILE A 58 15.99 7.62 0.95
C ILE A 58 14.63 8.30 1.12
N ASN A 59 14.58 9.64 1.07
CA ASN A 59 13.33 10.38 1.18
C ASN A 59 12.38 10.06 0.02
N GLN A 60 12.92 9.87 -1.18
CA GLN A 60 12.15 9.46 -2.34
C GLN A 60 11.59 8.06 -2.14
N VAL A 61 12.40 7.06 -1.80
CA VAL A 61 11.99 5.68 -1.52
C VAL A 61 10.94 5.60 -0.40
N LEU A 62 11.11 6.37 0.67
CA LEU A 62 10.14 6.41 1.77
C LEU A 62 8.84 7.12 1.37
N ASN A 63 8.90 8.08 0.44
CA ASN A 63 7.68 8.64 -0.15
C ASN A 63 7.06 7.72 -1.21
N GLU A 64 7.86 6.88 -1.87
CA GLU A 64 7.42 5.84 -2.83
C GLU A 64 6.60 4.75 -2.15
N GLY A 65 6.90 4.41 -0.89
CA GLY A 65 6.09 3.51 -0.07
C GLY A 65 4.69 4.05 0.28
N SER A 66 4.36 5.32 -0.04
CA SER A 66 3.01 5.88 0.08
C SER A 66 2.08 5.23 -0.94
N LEU A 67 0.93 4.69 -0.50
CA LEU A 67 -0.14 4.19 -1.38
C LEU A 67 -0.92 5.31 -2.10
N SER A 68 -0.27 6.46 -2.33
CA SER A 68 -0.86 7.59 -3.06
C SER A 68 -1.07 7.26 -4.54
N TRP A 69 -0.12 6.56 -5.15
CA TRP A 69 -0.26 6.07 -6.52
C TRP A 69 -1.45 5.12 -6.67
N PHE A 70 -1.72 4.28 -5.65
CA PHE A 70 -2.81 3.30 -5.67
C PHE A 70 -4.18 3.95 -5.88
N HIS A 71 -4.47 5.06 -5.19
CA HIS A 71 -5.80 5.69 -5.30
C HIS A 71 -5.87 6.81 -6.34
N GLN A 72 -4.75 7.43 -6.71
CA GLN A 72 -4.75 8.54 -7.68
C GLN A 72 -4.60 8.07 -9.13
N GLN A 73 -4.02 6.90 -9.36
CA GLN A 73 -3.55 6.50 -10.69
C GLN A 73 -4.18 5.20 -11.20
N LEU A 74 -4.68 4.36 -10.29
CA LEU A 74 -5.38 3.14 -10.65
C LEU A 74 -6.86 3.39 -10.81
N THR A 75 -7.46 2.81 -11.84
CA THR A 75 -8.91 2.63 -11.93
C THR A 75 -9.40 1.69 -10.83
N LEU A 76 -10.69 1.73 -10.50
CA LEU A 76 -11.26 0.85 -9.47
C LEU A 76 -11.00 -0.64 -9.77
N HIS A 77 -11.05 -1.05 -11.04
CA HIS A 77 -10.77 -2.44 -11.43
C HIS A 77 -9.33 -2.84 -11.16
N GLU A 78 -8.37 -1.96 -11.44
CA GLU A 78 -6.95 -2.18 -11.17
C GLU A 78 -6.67 -2.17 -9.66
N GLN A 79 -7.31 -1.27 -8.92
CA GLN A 79 -7.24 -1.26 -7.44
C GLN A 79 -7.67 -2.61 -6.87
N ILE A 80 -8.78 -3.16 -7.38
CA ILE A 80 -9.28 -4.48 -6.96
C ILE A 80 -8.28 -5.59 -7.32
N ALA A 81 -7.76 -5.61 -8.55
CA ALA A 81 -6.82 -6.64 -8.99
C ALA A 81 -5.56 -6.65 -8.12
N VAL A 82 -4.97 -5.47 -7.89
CA VAL A 82 -3.76 -5.29 -7.10
C VAL A 82 -4.00 -5.54 -5.61
N LEU A 83 -5.15 -5.14 -5.06
CA LEU A 83 -5.50 -5.42 -3.67
C LEU A 83 -5.80 -6.90 -3.43
N ASN A 84 -6.37 -7.59 -4.43
CA ASN A 84 -6.70 -9.01 -4.36
C ASN A 84 -5.45 -9.90 -4.33
N ASP A 85 -4.42 -9.52 -5.09
CA ASP A 85 -3.13 -10.21 -5.12
C ASP A 85 -1.95 -9.21 -5.17
N PRO A 86 -1.53 -8.66 -4.01
CA PRO A 86 -0.48 -7.64 -3.94
C PRO A 86 0.91 -8.10 -4.40
N PHE A 87 1.16 -9.41 -4.39
CA PHE A 87 2.42 -10.02 -4.83
C PHE A 87 2.32 -10.59 -6.25
N GLY A 88 1.15 -10.51 -6.87
CA GLY A 88 0.87 -11.04 -8.19
C GLY A 88 1.49 -10.24 -9.32
N SER A 89 1.39 -10.81 -10.51
CA SER A 89 1.79 -10.15 -11.76
C SER A 89 0.82 -9.01 -12.10
N LEU A 90 1.38 -7.86 -12.41
CA LEU A 90 0.66 -6.70 -12.94
C LEU A 90 0.46 -6.87 -14.45
N PRO A 91 -0.72 -6.50 -14.99
CA PRO A 91 -0.90 -6.40 -16.43
C PRO A 91 0.16 -5.49 -17.06
N THR A 92 0.72 -5.87 -18.20
CA THR A 92 1.79 -5.10 -18.88
C THR A 92 1.40 -3.64 -19.12
N SER A 93 0.16 -3.38 -19.52
CA SER A 93 -0.37 -2.02 -19.73
C SER A 93 -0.47 -1.19 -18.46
N LEU A 94 -0.61 -1.83 -17.30
CA LEU A 94 -0.56 -1.18 -16.00
C LEU A 94 0.87 -0.87 -15.60
N ALA A 95 1.77 -1.84 -15.80
CA ALA A 95 3.18 -1.68 -15.50
C ALA A 95 3.85 -0.59 -16.35
N GLU A 96 3.57 -0.52 -17.66
CA GLU A 96 4.10 0.52 -18.56
C GLU A 96 3.68 1.93 -18.12
N ARG A 97 2.44 2.12 -17.64
CA ARG A 97 1.98 3.41 -17.11
C ARG A 97 2.67 3.80 -15.80
N LEU A 98 3.13 2.81 -15.04
CA LEU A 98 3.68 3.00 -13.71
C LEU A 98 5.22 2.90 -13.68
N MET A 99 5.86 2.44 -14.76
CA MET A 99 7.30 2.27 -14.95
C MET A 99 8.12 3.54 -14.66
N HIS A 100 7.56 4.70 -14.97
CA HIS A 100 8.24 5.99 -14.76
C HIS A 100 7.94 6.60 -13.39
N ARG A 101 7.35 5.85 -12.46
CA ARG A 101 6.75 6.41 -11.25
C ARG A 101 7.15 5.69 -9.95
N PRO A 102 7.10 6.43 -8.84
CA PRO A 102 7.24 5.93 -7.49
C PRO A 102 6.49 4.62 -7.18
N GLY A 103 7.18 3.60 -6.65
CA GLY A 103 6.57 2.40 -6.03
C GLY A 103 6.36 1.19 -6.94
N ILE A 104 6.81 1.24 -8.20
CA ILE A 104 6.75 0.09 -9.12
C ILE A 104 8.14 -0.14 -9.70
N SER A 105 8.61 -1.38 -9.63
CA SER A 105 9.96 -1.73 -10.00
C SER A 105 9.99 -3.08 -10.69
N MET A 106 10.78 -3.20 -11.75
CA MET A 106 11.13 -4.48 -12.38
C MET A 106 12.12 -5.27 -11.51
N THR A 107 12.01 -5.20 -10.19
CA THR A 107 12.92 -5.91 -9.28
C THR A 107 12.39 -7.29 -9.01
N TYR A 108 13.14 -8.27 -9.53
CA TYR A 108 13.05 -9.69 -9.25
C TYR A 108 12.96 -9.96 -7.73
N TRP A 109 11.91 -10.69 -7.32
CA TRP A 109 11.83 -11.30 -6.00
C TRP A 109 12.63 -12.60 -5.97
N VAL A 110 13.38 -12.85 -4.88
CA VAL A 110 13.76 -14.22 -4.51
C VAL A 110 12.48 -14.91 -4.03
N GLY A 111 11.87 -15.73 -4.89
CA GLY A 111 10.60 -16.45 -4.64
C GLY A 111 9.48 -16.20 -5.65
N SER A 112 9.70 -15.38 -6.69
CA SER A 112 8.81 -15.36 -7.87
C SER A 112 9.26 -16.44 -8.85
N ASP A 113 8.34 -17.32 -9.27
CA ASP A 113 8.63 -18.40 -10.22
C ASP A 113 8.77 -17.90 -11.68
N ASP A 114 8.49 -16.62 -11.96
CA ASP A 114 8.56 -16.08 -13.32
C ASP A 114 9.21 -14.66 -13.38
N PRO A 115 10.43 -14.54 -13.95
CA PRO A 115 11.15 -13.27 -14.10
C PRO A 115 10.65 -12.39 -15.26
N THR A 116 9.61 -12.81 -16.00
CA THR A 116 9.14 -12.09 -17.21
C THR A 116 7.99 -11.12 -16.97
N HIS A 117 7.46 -11.07 -15.74
CA HIS A 117 6.28 -10.29 -15.39
C HIS A 117 6.59 -9.12 -14.46
N TRP A 118 5.85 -8.03 -14.62
CA TRP A 118 5.95 -6.85 -13.77
C TRP A 118 5.26 -7.10 -12.43
N THR A 119 5.88 -6.73 -11.32
CA THR A 119 5.28 -6.83 -9.97
C THR A 119 5.36 -5.49 -9.24
N LEU A 120 4.57 -5.34 -8.17
CA LEU A 120 4.81 -4.26 -7.23
C LEU A 120 6.17 -4.41 -6.56
N ASP A 121 6.75 -3.29 -6.13
CA ASP A 121 7.92 -3.33 -5.26
C ASP A 121 7.56 -3.95 -3.90
N ALA A 122 8.55 -4.53 -3.22
CA ALA A 122 8.36 -5.28 -1.99
C ALA A 122 7.68 -4.51 -0.86
N ILE A 123 7.98 -3.22 -0.74
CA ILE A 123 7.44 -2.36 0.30
C ILE A 123 5.97 -2.07 -0.01
N ALA A 124 5.65 -1.70 -1.26
CA ALA A 124 4.27 -1.47 -1.69
C ALA A 124 3.39 -2.73 -1.58
N ALA A 125 3.89 -3.88 -2.02
CA ALA A 125 3.17 -5.17 -1.94
C ALA A 125 2.85 -5.56 -0.49
N ARG A 126 3.84 -5.51 0.41
CA ARG A 126 3.64 -5.81 1.84
C ARG A 126 2.68 -4.83 2.50
N ARG A 127 2.79 -3.54 2.18
CA ARG A 127 1.90 -2.52 2.73
C ARG A 127 0.46 -2.76 2.28
N LEU A 128 0.22 -3.03 1.00
CA LEU A 128 -1.12 -3.39 0.52
C LEU A 128 -1.64 -4.68 1.14
N GLN A 129 -0.77 -5.67 1.36
CA GLN A 129 -1.14 -6.90 2.06
C GLN A 129 -1.55 -6.64 3.52
N ALA A 130 -0.83 -5.76 4.23
CA ALA A 130 -1.17 -5.35 5.60
C ALA A 130 -2.51 -4.60 5.64
N VAL A 131 -2.71 -3.67 4.71
CA VAL A 131 -3.99 -2.95 4.53
C VAL A 131 -5.14 -3.92 4.25
N LYS A 132 -4.94 -4.90 3.36
CA LYS A 132 -5.95 -5.91 3.05
C LYS A 132 -6.34 -6.72 4.30
N ARG A 133 -5.36 -7.18 5.09
CA ARG A 133 -5.63 -7.94 6.33
C ARG A 133 -6.44 -7.11 7.32
N GLN A 134 -6.06 -5.85 7.52
CA GLN A 134 -6.80 -4.94 8.38
C GLN A 134 -8.25 -4.75 7.92
N LEU A 135 -8.48 -4.64 6.61
CA LEU A 135 -9.84 -4.54 6.05
C LEU A 135 -10.61 -5.86 6.15
N ASP A 136 -9.94 -7.01 6.02
CA ASP A 136 -10.54 -8.33 6.27
C ASP A 136 -11.01 -8.48 7.72
N ASP A 137 -10.20 -8.08 8.69
CA ASP A 137 -10.54 -8.12 10.12
C ASP A 137 -11.71 -7.18 10.44
N TRP A 138 -11.67 -5.95 9.92
CA TRP A 138 -12.76 -4.99 10.03
C TRP A 138 -14.06 -5.55 9.45
N TRP A 139 -14.01 -6.10 8.23
CA TRP A 139 -15.18 -6.62 7.54
C TRP A 139 -15.83 -7.80 8.28
N GLN A 140 -15.01 -8.69 8.86
CA GLN A 140 -15.49 -9.79 9.68
C GLN A 140 -16.18 -9.30 10.96
N GLY A 141 -15.70 -8.20 11.55
CA GLY A 141 -16.29 -7.58 12.74
C GLY A 141 -17.65 -6.90 12.51
N LEU A 142 -18.03 -6.60 11.27
CA LEU A 142 -19.32 -5.99 10.94
C LEU A 142 -20.49 -6.98 11.06
N THR A 143 -21.68 -6.49 11.43
CA THR A 143 -22.92 -7.28 11.34
C THR A 143 -23.35 -7.50 9.89
N ASP A 144 -24.23 -8.47 9.64
CA ASP A 144 -24.71 -8.74 8.28
C ASP A 144 -25.49 -7.56 7.68
N GLU A 145 -26.27 -6.83 8.49
CA GLU A 145 -26.95 -5.61 8.08
C GLU A 145 -25.95 -4.53 7.66
N GLN A 146 -24.88 -4.33 8.45
CA GLN A 146 -23.84 -3.35 8.16
C GLN A 146 -23.09 -3.70 6.87
N ARG A 147 -22.69 -4.97 6.71
CA ARG A 147 -22.03 -5.45 5.47
C ARG A 147 -22.92 -5.24 4.26
N ARG A 148 -24.21 -5.57 4.37
CA ARG A 148 -25.18 -5.40 3.28
C ARG A 148 -25.35 -3.94 2.92
N TYR A 149 -25.58 -3.07 3.89
CA TYR A 149 -25.76 -1.64 3.64
C TYR A 149 -24.54 -1.02 2.97
N VAL A 150 -23.34 -1.27 3.52
CA VAL A 150 -22.07 -0.75 2.97
C VAL A 150 -21.83 -1.29 1.56
N THR A 151 -22.17 -2.56 1.29
CA THR A 151 -22.07 -3.15 -0.05
C THR A 151 -23.03 -2.49 -1.03
N ASP A 152 -24.29 -2.30 -0.67
CA ASP A 152 -25.32 -1.75 -1.56
C ASP A 152 -25.05 -0.28 -1.90
N HIS A 153 -24.42 0.48 -1.00
CA HIS A 153 -24.12 1.90 -1.18
C HIS A 153 -22.66 2.20 -1.57
N ARG A 154 -21.84 1.18 -1.84
CA ARG A 154 -20.38 1.30 -2.07
C ARG A 154 -19.98 2.23 -3.23
N GLY A 155 -20.87 2.42 -4.20
CA GLY A 155 -20.64 3.28 -5.37
C GLY A 155 -21.10 4.73 -5.21
N GLY A 156 -21.76 5.06 -4.10
CA GLY A 156 -22.39 6.37 -3.87
C GLY A 156 -22.14 6.92 -2.48
N GLU A 157 -23.13 7.64 -1.95
CA GLU A 157 -23.05 8.27 -0.64
C GLU A 157 -23.74 7.45 0.44
N LEU A 158 -23.06 7.30 1.58
CA LEU A 158 -23.53 6.61 2.77
C LEU A 158 -24.10 7.62 3.78
N GLY A 159 -25.06 7.17 4.58
CA GLY A 159 -25.61 7.92 5.70
C GLY A 159 -24.56 8.19 6.78
N ALA A 160 -24.66 9.33 7.46
CA ALA A 160 -23.69 9.78 8.46
C ALA A 160 -23.52 8.79 9.63
N GLU A 161 -24.55 8.00 9.93
CA GLU A 161 -24.56 6.96 10.96
C GLU A 161 -23.60 5.80 10.67
N TYR A 162 -23.21 5.59 9.41
CA TYR A 162 -22.21 4.60 9.02
C TYR A 162 -20.77 5.15 9.03
N ALA A 163 -20.59 6.44 9.29
CA ALA A 163 -19.27 7.05 9.24
C ALA A 163 -18.34 6.48 10.32
N ASP A 164 -18.85 6.25 11.53
CA ASP A 164 -18.04 5.68 12.63
C ASP A 164 -17.73 4.20 12.37
N ILE A 165 -18.64 3.49 11.69
CA ILE A 165 -18.43 2.10 11.24
C ILE A 165 -17.32 2.02 10.19
N VAL A 166 -17.28 2.96 9.24
CA VAL A 166 -16.21 3.00 8.24
C VAL A 166 -14.90 3.52 8.86
N GLN A 167 -14.98 4.46 9.79
CA GLN A 167 -13.82 5.00 10.50
C GLN A 167 -13.14 3.94 11.39
N SER A 168 -13.90 3.00 11.95
CA SER A 168 -13.37 1.89 12.76
C SER A 168 -12.55 0.87 11.96
N ALA A 169 -12.58 0.95 10.63
CA ALA A 169 -11.63 0.24 9.78
C ALA A 169 -10.19 0.75 9.95
N SER A 170 -10.00 1.90 10.58
CA SER A 170 -8.66 2.42 10.93
C SER A 170 -8.02 1.57 12.01
N SER A 171 -6.71 1.37 11.90
CA SER A 171 -5.89 0.77 12.94
C SER A 171 -4.94 1.83 13.49
N ASP A 172 -4.46 1.63 14.72
CA ASP A 172 -3.58 2.56 15.41
C ASP A 172 -2.22 2.67 14.69
N PRO A 173 -1.93 3.82 14.05
CA PRO A 173 -0.67 4.03 13.33
C PRO A 173 0.54 4.17 14.27
N ILE A 174 0.31 4.33 15.58
CA ILE A 174 1.38 4.45 16.58
C ILE A 174 2.04 3.09 16.81
N ASN A 175 1.23 2.03 16.88
CA ASN A 175 1.69 0.67 17.16
C ASN A 175 1.90 -0.18 15.90
N ASN A 176 1.24 0.16 14.79
CA ASN A 176 1.44 -0.49 13.49
C ASN A 176 1.57 0.60 12.43
N PRO A 177 2.78 0.95 12.00
CA PRO A 177 2.92 2.13 11.18
C PRO A 177 2.62 1.88 9.69
N ASP A 178 2.41 0.61 9.31
CA ASP A 178 1.81 0.20 8.03
C ASP A 178 0.27 0.21 8.06
N ALA A 179 -0.34 0.53 9.21
CA ALA A 179 -1.79 0.59 9.36
C ALA A 179 -2.43 1.57 8.38
N LEU A 180 -3.56 1.13 7.80
CA LEU A 180 -4.46 2.03 7.11
C LEU A 180 -5.08 2.97 8.14
N VAL A 181 -4.88 4.27 7.96
CA VAL A 181 -5.69 5.29 8.61
C VAL A 181 -6.81 5.65 7.64
N VAL A 182 -8.04 5.29 7.99
CA VAL A 182 -9.21 5.67 7.21
C VAL A 182 -9.62 7.07 7.62
N ILE A 183 -9.88 7.95 6.67
CA ILE A 183 -10.36 9.30 6.94
C ILE A 183 -11.69 9.45 6.24
N VAL A 184 -12.76 9.56 7.01
CA VAL A 184 -14.11 9.80 6.49
C VAL A 184 -14.36 11.30 6.41
N VAL A 185 -14.57 11.81 5.19
CA VAL A 185 -14.91 13.21 4.94
C VAL A 185 -16.42 13.34 4.80
N ARG A 186 -17.06 14.04 5.75
CA ARG A 186 -18.51 14.26 5.78
C ARG A 186 -18.86 15.57 5.10
N ASP A 187 -19.87 15.56 4.21
CA ASP A 187 -20.37 16.76 3.57
C ASP A 187 -21.38 17.48 4.48
N ALA A 188 -20.95 18.59 5.09
CA ALA A 188 -21.79 19.39 5.97
C ALA A 188 -23.03 19.99 5.30
N LYS A 189 -23.05 20.12 3.96
CA LYS A 189 -24.20 20.65 3.21
C LYS A 189 -25.19 19.56 2.81
N ASN A 190 -24.77 18.30 2.83
CA ASN A 190 -25.57 17.16 2.41
C ASN A 190 -25.78 16.18 3.58
N GLN A 191 -26.40 16.67 4.65
CA GLN A 191 -26.76 15.87 5.83
C GLN A 191 -25.59 15.05 6.43
N HIS A 192 -24.35 15.52 6.30
CA HIS A 192 -23.13 14.82 6.72
C HIS A 192 -22.92 13.45 6.06
N ARG A 193 -23.53 13.22 4.89
CA ARG A 193 -23.26 12.05 4.04
C ARG A 193 -21.80 12.04 3.60
N PHE A 194 -21.30 10.87 3.28
CA PHE A 194 -19.91 10.69 2.87
C PHE A 194 -19.79 9.58 1.82
N GLN A 195 -18.66 9.57 1.11
CA GLN A 195 -18.30 8.48 0.20
C GLN A 195 -17.24 7.59 0.86
N LEU A 196 -17.26 6.29 0.53
CA LEU A 196 -16.23 5.37 1.02
C LEU A 196 -14.84 5.86 0.60
N PRO A 197 -13.88 5.92 1.54
CA PRO A 197 -12.49 6.21 1.20
C PRO A 197 -11.95 5.20 0.18
N PRO A 198 -11.04 5.60 -0.75
CA PRO A 198 -10.70 4.80 -1.93
C PRO A 198 -10.31 3.35 -1.64
N LEU A 199 -9.48 3.10 -0.63
CA LEU A 199 -9.06 1.75 -0.23
C LEU A 199 -10.20 0.91 0.33
N VAL A 200 -11.08 1.52 1.14
CA VAL A 200 -12.28 0.84 1.67
C VAL A 200 -13.24 0.54 0.52
N ARG A 201 -13.43 1.48 -0.41
CA ARG A 201 -14.27 1.28 -1.60
C ARG A 201 -13.77 0.13 -2.47
N ALA A 202 -12.47 0.12 -2.80
CA ALA A 202 -11.86 -0.95 -3.59
C ALA A 202 -12.02 -2.32 -2.92
N TYR A 203 -11.84 -2.38 -1.60
CA TYR A 203 -12.05 -3.58 -0.81
C TYR A 203 -13.50 -4.06 -0.84
N VAL A 204 -14.47 -3.18 -0.57
CA VAL A 204 -15.91 -3.54 -0.57
C VAL A 204 -16.34 -4.00 -1.96
N GLU A 205 -15.86 -3.36 -3.03
CA GLU A 205 -16.11 -3.81 -4.41
C GLU A 205 -15.50 -5.19 -4.68
N MET A 206 -14.26 -5.45 -4.24
CA MET A 206 -13.62 -6.77 -4.36
C MET A 206 -14.46 -7.87 -3.71
N ILE A 207 -14.98 -7.62 -2.49
CA ILE A 207 -15.84 -8.59 -1.79
C ILE A 207 -17.19 -8.76 -2.51
N ALA A 208 -17.78 -7.68 -3.02
CA ALA A 208 -19.02 -7.74 -3.78
C ALA A 208 -18.87 -8.59 -5.06
N VAL A 209 -17.80 -8.37 -5.82
CA VAL A 209 -17.49 -9.13 -7.04
C VAL A 209 -17.23 -10.61 -6.75
N ARG A 210 -16.55 -10.93 -5.64
CA ARG A 210 -16.33 -12.33 -5.21
C ARG A 210 -17.63 -13.06 -4.83
N LYS A 211 -18.62 -12.33 -4.29
CA LYS A 211 -19.94 -12.89 -3.95
C LYS A 211 -20.90 -12.98 -5.14
N ALA A 212 -20.66 -12.23 -6.22
CA ALA A 212 -21.45 -12.34 -7.44
C ALA A 212 -21.22 -13.71 -8.11
N PRO A 213 -22.26 -14.44 -8.54
CA PRO A 213 -22.07 -15.63 -9.34
C PRO A 213 -21.28 -15.26 -10.59
N ARG A 214 -20.21 -16.01 -10.89
CA ARG A 214 -19.37 -15.80 -12.09
C ARG A 214 -20.30 -15.64 -13.31
N PRO A 215 -20.20 -14.56 -14.10
CA PRO A 215 -20.93 -14.51 -15.35
C PRO A 215 -20.54 -15.74 -16.16
N LYS A 216 -21.54 -16.54 -16.55
CA LYS A 216 -21.36 -17.60 -17.53
C LYS A 216 -20.97 -16.91 -18.83
N TRP A 217 -19.68 -16.81 -19.11
CA TRP A 217 -19.22 -16.43 -20.43
C TRP A 217 -19.65 -17.57 -21.37
N ASN A 218 -20.70 -17.32 -22.14
CA ASN A 218 -21.08 -18.19 -23.24
C ASN A 218 -19.92 -18.22 -24.24
N ARG A 219 -19.68 -19.43 -24.75
CA ARG A 219 -18.68 -19.88 -25.74
C ARG A 219 -18.27 -18.85 -26.79
#